data_AF-A0A920AND4-F1
#
_entry.id   AF-A0A920AND4-F1
#
_cell.length_a   1.000
_cell.length_b   1.000
_cell.length_c   1.000
_cell.angle_alpha   90.00
_cell.angle_beta   90.00
_cell.angle_gamma   90.00
#
_symmetry.space_group_name_H-M   'P 1'
#
loop_
_entity.id
_entity.type
_entity.pdbx_description
1 polymer ?
#
loop_
_entity_poly.entity_id
_entity_poly.type
_entity_poly.pdbx_seq_one_letter_code
_entity_poly.pdbx_strand_id
1 'polypeptide(L)'
;MKLNELGLVLYTFGNVSAVDRNNAVFAIKPSGVPYEKLTASDIVVVDFDNVVVEGKLKPSSDTKTHSLLYKQWKEIGGISHSHAKFSCAWAQSLMDIPILEQLMQIT
;
A
#
# COMPACT_ATOMS: atom_id res chain seq x y z
N MET A 1 -5.63 11.57 -6.40
CA MET A 1 -4.65 10.74 -5.67
C MET A 1 -3.62 10.30 -6.71
N LYS A 2 -2.33 10.65 -6.55
CA LYS A 2 -1.34 10.66 -7.66
C LYS A 2 -1.11 9.32 -8.38
N LEU A 3 -1.35 8.16 -7.74
CA LEU A 3 -1.08 6.84 -8.34
C LEU A 3 -1.85 6.55 -9.63
N ASN A 4 -3.13 6.93 -9.69
CA ASN A 4 -3.95 6.75 -10.88
C ASN A 4 -3.51 7.72 -12.00
N GLU A 5 -3.23 8.97 -11.63
CA GLU A 5 -2.75 10.02 -12.56
C GLU A 5 -1.40 9.64 -13.21
N LEU A 6 -0.55 8.90 -12.49
CA LEU A 6 0.76 8.44 -12.98
C LEU A 6 0.69 7.10 -13.74
N GLY A 7 -0.50 6.50 -13.90
CA GLY A 7 -0.65 5.21 -14.60
C GLY A 7 0.03 4.02 -13.90
N LEU A 8 0.35 4.15 -12.61
CA LEU A 8 1.02 3.11 -11.82
C LEU A 8 0.04 2.05 -11.31
N VAL A 9 -1.26 2.30 -11.47
CA VAL A 9 -2.36 1.45 -11.02
C VAL A 9 -3.36 1.27 -12.16
N LEU A 10 -3.83 0.03 -12.35
CA LEU A 10 -4.96 -0.28 -13.22
C LEU A 10 -6.21 -0.49 -12.36
N TYR A 11 -7.27 0.27 -12.62
CA TYR A 11 -8.58 0.15 -11.96
C TYR A 11 -8.54 0.26 -10.42
N THR A 12 -9.01 -0.76 -9.71
CA THR A 12 -9.08 -0.81 -8.25
C THR A 12 -7.87 -1.48 -7.61
N PHE A 13 -6.92 -1.99 -8.41
CA PHE A 13 -5.75 -2.72 -7.92
C PHE A 13 -4.73 -1.77 -7.28
N GLY A 14 -3.81 -2.31 -6.49
CA GLY A 14 -2.93 -1.47 -5.67
C GLY A 14 -3.64 -0.80 -4.49
N ASN A 15 -2.83 -0.42 -3.50
CA ASN A 15 -3.30 0.21 -2.29
C ASN A 15 -2.19 1.06 -1.67
N VAL A 16 -2.61 1.92 -0.75
CA VAL A 16 -1.72 2.75 0.04
C VAL A 16 -2.15 2.66 1.49
N SER A 17 -1.17 2.83 2.37
CA SER A 17 -1.41 2.98 3.80
C SER A 17 -0.41 3.94 4.43
N ALA A 18 -0.78 4.49 5.58
CA ALA A 18 0.08 5.30 6.42
C ALA A 18 -0.11 4.89 7.88
N VAL A 19 0.98 4.84 8.65
CA VAL A 19 0.98 4.38 10.04
C VAL A 19 0.95 5.55 11.02
N ASP A 20 0.19 5.39 12.10
CA ASP A 20 0.27 6.19 13.32
C ASP A 20 0.71 5.31 14.48
N ARG A 21 1.99 5.42 14.83
CA ARG A 21 2.61 4.59 15.87
C ARG A 21 2.22 5.02 17.28
N ASN A 22 1.85 6.28 17.47
CA ASN A 22 1.45 6.77 18.80
C ASN A 22 0.15 6.10 19.23
N ASN A 23 -0.74 5.82 18.27
CA ASN A 23 -2.01 5.13 18.48
C ASN A 23 -1.96 3.63 18.12
N ALA A 24 -0.80 3.10 17.73
CA ALA A 24 -0.61 1.71 17.30
C ALA A 24 -1.57 1.23 16.18
N VAL A 25 -1.89 2.12 15.24
CA VAL A 25 -2.82 1.87 14.13
C VAL A 25 -2.22 2.30 12.79
N PHE A 26 -2.83 1.88 11.69
CA PHE A 26 -2.58 2.41 10.37
C PHE A 26 -3.87 2.53 9.56
N ALA A 27 -3.91 3.54 8.71
CA ALA A 27 -5.00 3.77 7.77
C ALA A 27 -4.66 3.11 6.44
N ILE A 28 -5.60 2.36 5.85
CA ILE A 28 -5.41 1.65 4.59
C ILE A 28 -6.62 1.82 3.67
N LYS A 29 -6.36 1.90 2.36
CA LYS A 29 -7.41 1.93 1.33
C LYS A 29 -8.34 0.70 1.47
N PRO A 30 -9.68 0.87 1.37
CA PRO A 30 -10.62 -0.24 1.35
C PRO A 30 -10.51 -1.07 0.05
N SER A 31 -10.91 -2.33 0.13
CA SER A 31 -10.98 -3.22 -1.02
C SER A 31 -12.16 -2.84 -1.94
N GLY A 32 -11.93 -2.89 -3.27
CA GLY A 32 -13.00 -2.80 -4.26
C GLY A 32 -13.55 -1.39 -4.54
N VAL A 33 -13.01 -0.35 -3.91
CA VAL A 33 -13.40 1.04 -4.18
C VAL A 33 -12.51 1.65 -5.27
N PRO A 34 -13.06 2.14 -6.39
CA PRO A 34 -12.31 2.88 -7.40
C PRO A 34 -11.70 4.15 -6.82
N TYR A 35 -10.45 4.45 -7.20
CA TYR A 35 -9.74 5.64 -6.70
C TYR A 35 -10.47 6.96 -6.94
N GLU A 36 -11.21 7.08 -8.05
CA GLU A 36 -11.99 8.26 -8.42
C GLU A 36 -13.17 8.54 -7.47
N LYS A 37 -13.67 7.50 -6.79
CA LYS A 37 -14.80 7.59 -5.86
C LYS A 37 -14.35 7.52 -4.40
N LEU A 38 -13.06 7.34 -4.15
CA LEU A 38 -12.52 7.15 -2.81
C LEU A 38 -12.55 8.49 -2.05
N THR A 39 -13.25 8.49 -0.93
CA THR A 39 -13.32 9.62 0.00
C THR A 39 -12.53 9.32 1.27
N ALA A 40 -12.25 10.36 2.07
CA ALA A 40 -11.59 10.18 3.38
C ALA A 40 -12.42 9.27 4.31
N SER A 41 -13.76 9.34 4.24
CA SER A 41 -14.67 8.50 5.03
C SER A 41 -14.68 7.02 4.62
N ASP A 42 -14.12 6.69 3.46
CA ASP A 42 -14.02 5.29 2.99
C ASP A 42 -12.76 4.59 3.51
N ILE A 43 -11.80 5.33 4.06
CA ILE A 43 -10.55 4.78 4.59
C ILE A 43 -10.84 3.94 5.83
N VAL A 44 -10.12 2.82 5.94
CA VAL A 44 -10.27 1.88 7.05
C VAL A 44 -9.04 2.00 7.94
N VAL A 45 -9.25 2.16 9.23
CA VAL A 45 -8.19 2.18 10.24
C VAL A 45 -8.14 0.81 10.90
N VAL A 46 -6.95 0.24 10.95
CA VAL A 46 -6.70 -1.08 11.53
C VAL A 46 -5.53 -1.00 12.52
N ASP A 47 -5.55 -1.85 13.53
CA ASP A 47 -4.41 -2.03 14.43
C ASP A 47 -3.35 -2.96 13.82
N PHE A 48 -2.23 -3.11 14.53
CA PHE A 48 -1.15 -4.00 14.09
C PHE A 48 -1.49 -5.49 14.15
N ASP A 49 -2.57 -5.88 14.82
CA ASP A 49 -3.09 -7.26 14.84
C ASP A 49 -4.17 -7.49 13.77
N ASN A 50 -4.39 -6.51 12.89
CA ASN A 50 -5.31 -6.52 11.76
C ASN A 50 -6.79 -6.46 12.17
N VAL A 51 -7.09 -5.95 13.36
CA VAL A 51 -8.44 -5.64 13.80
C VAL A 51 -8.83 -4.27 13.25
N VAL A 52 -10.04 -4.17 12.70
CA VAL A 52 -10.61 -2.88 12.26
C VAL A 52 -10.99 -2.07 13.49
N VAL A 53 -10.37 -0.90 13.63
CA VAL A 53 -10.62 0.06 14.71
C VAL A 53 -11.64 1.11 14.26
N GLU A 54 -11.57 1.54 13.00
CA GLU A 54 -12.49 2.51 12.41
C GLU A 54 -12.74 2.21 10.92
N GLY A 55 -13.93 2.56 10.44
CA GLY A 55 -14.35 2.38 9.05
C GLY A 55 -15.44 1.32 8.89
N LYS A 56 -16.24 1.47 7.84
CA LYS A 56 -17.38 0.56 7.54
C LYS A 56 -17.07 -0.42 6.41
N LEU A 57 -16.04 -0.14 5.62
CA LEU A 57 -15.66 -0.93 4.47
C LEU A 57 -14.65 -2.00 4.85
N LYS A 58 -14.52 -2.99 3.97
CA LYS A 58 -13.51 -4.04 4.14
C LYS A 58 -12.12 -3.45 3.83
N PRO A 59 -11.11 -3.61 4.71
CA PRO A 59 -9.76 -3.15 4.43
C PRO A 59 -9.15 -3.94 3.25
N SER A 60 -8.05 -3.43 2.68
CA SER A 60 -7.34 -4.08 1.57
C SER A 60 -6.99 -5.55 1.89
N SER A 61 -6.92 -6.41 0.87
CA SER A 61 -6.40 -7.78 1.02
C SER A 61 -4.98 -7.82 1.57
N ASP A 62 -4.20 -6.76 1.32
CA ASP A 62 -2.78 -6.70 1.62
C ASP A 62 -2.50 -6.18 3.04
N THR A 63 -3.55 -5.97 3.85
CA THR A 63 -3.46 -5.47 5.24
C THR A 63 -2.45 -6.24 6.09
N LYS A 64 -2.41 -7.58 5.96
CA LYS A 64 -1.48 -8.43 6.72
C LYS A 64 -0.01 -8.19 6.36
N THR A 65 0.26 -7.90 5.09
CA THR A 65 1.62 -7.57 4.63
C THR A 65 2.02 -6.22 5.23
N HIS A 66 1.12 -5.23 5.17
CA HIS A 66 1.39 -3.89 5.69
C HIS A 66 1.62 -3.90 7.21
N SER A 67 0.80 -4.61 7.98
CA SER A 67 0.98 -4.72 9.43
C SER A 67 2.30 -5.39 9.80
N LEU A 68 2.70 -6.45 9.09
CA LEU A 68 4.01 -7.08 9.29
C LEU A 68 5.17 -6.11 9.02
N LEU A 69 5.12 -5.38 7.91
CA LEU A 69 6.15 -4.40 7.56
C LEU A 69 6.24 -3.28 8.61
N TYR A 70 5.11 -2.75 9.07
CA TYR A 70 5.08 -1.72 10.10
C TYR A 70 5.55 -2.22 11.48
N LYS A 71 5.32 -3.49 11.82
CA LYS A 71 5.84 -4.11 13.06
C LYS A 71 7.36 -4.28 13.00
N GLN A 72 7.87 -4.71 11.85
CA GLN A 72 9.28 -5.06 11.68
C GLN A 72 10.19 -3.83 11.53
N TRP A 73 9.77 -2.83 10.75
CA TRP A 73 10.58 -1.65 10.46
C TRP A 73 9.91 -0.37 10.98
N LYS A 74 10.52 0.22 12.03
CA LYS A 74 10.01 1.43 12.69
C LYS A 74 10.10 2.68 11.82
N GLU A 75 11.09 2.73 10.93
CA GLU A 75 11.38 3.87 10.04
C GLU A 75 10.32 4.05 8.93
N ILE A 76 9.56 2.99 8.60
CA ILE A 76 8.54 3.07 7.54
C ILE A 76 7.33 3.86 8.07
N GLY A 77 7.03 4.98 7.40
CA GLY A 77 5.85 5.82 7.66
C GLY A 77 4.66 5.57 6.71
N GLY A 78 4.89 4.92 5.57
CA GLY A 78 3.86 4.65 4.57
C GLY A 78 4.28 3.56 3.60
N ILE A 79 3.29 2.87 3.04
CA ILE A 79 3.50 1.78 2.06
C ILE A 79 2.59 2.02 0.87
N SER A 80 3.15 1.90 -0.33
CA SER A 80 2.41 1.88 -1.59
C SER A 80 2.64 0.56 -2.29
N HIS A 81 1.54 -0.12 -2.60
CA HIS A 81 1.53 -1.30 -3.48
C HIS A 81 0.90 -0.93 -4.81
N SER A 82 1.56 -1.28 -5.91
CA SER A 82 1.13 -0.94 -7.26
C SER A 82 1.37 -2.11 -8.21
N HIS A 83 0.57 -2.16 -9.28
CA HIS A 83 0.69 -3.17 -10.33
C HIS A 83 1.20 -2.51 -11.62
N ALA A 84 2.29 -1.75 -11.51
CA ALA A 84 2.88 -1.05 -12.64
C ALA A 84 3.36 -2.05 -13.71
N LYS A 85 3.02 -1.81 -14.98
CA LYS A 85 3.17 -2.78 -16.09
C LYS A 85 4.56 -3.41 -16.18
N PHE A 86 5.61 -2.60 -16.22
CA PHE A 86 6.98 -3.09 -16.38
C PHE A 86 7.52 -3.74 -15.10
N SER A 87 7.18 -3.20 -13.92
CA SER A 87 7.55 -3.80 -12.64
C SER A 87 6.91 -5.18 -12.45
N CYS A 88 5.63 -5.34 -12.78
CA CYS A 88 4.96 -6.63 -12.75
C CYS A 88 5.55 -7.63 -13.75
N ALA A 89 5.84 -7.19 -14.99
CA ALA A 89 6.47 -8.04 -15.99
C ALA A 89 7.85 -8.52 -15.54
N TRP A 90 8.66 -7.64 -14.94
CA TRP A 90 9.96 -8.01 -14.38
C TRP A 90 9.83 -8.96 -13.19
N ALA A 91 8.92 -8.68 -12.25
CA ALA A 91 8.69 -9.53 -11.09
C ALA A 91 8.31 -10.97 -11.48
N GLN A 92 7.54 -11.15 -12.56
CA GLN A 92 7.20 -12.48 -13.07
C GLN A 92 8.38 -13.24 -13.69
N SER A 93 9.46 -12.55 -14.06
CA SER A 93 10.69 -13.21 -14.53
C SER A 93 11.49 -13.86 -13.39
N LEU A 94 11.15 -13.57 -12.13
CA LEU A 94 11.85 -14.05 -10.93
C LEU A 94 13.35 -13.70 -10.93
N MET A 95 13.72 -12.64 -11.63
CA MET A 95 15.07 -12.09 -11.61
C MET A 95 15.17 -10.94 -10.62
N ASP A 96 16.32 -10.85 -9.96
CA ASP A 96 16.67 -9.67 -9.17
C ASP A 96 16.68 -8.42 -10.05
N ILE A 97 16.41 -7.26 -9.45
CA ILE A 97 16.49 -6.00 -10.19
C ILE A 97 17.96 -5.61 -10.35
N PRO A 98 18.50 -5.55 -11.58
CA PRO A 98 19.89 -5.18 -11.80
C PRO A 98 20.13 -3.70 -11.50
N ILE A 99 21.33 -3.37 -11.02
CA ILE A 99 21.76 -1.99 -10.75
C ILE A 99 22.15 -1.34 -12.09
N LEU A 100 21.14 -0.88 -12.85
CA LEU A 100 21.34 -0.28 -14.17
C LEU A 100 21.35 1.26 -14.15
N GLU A 101 20.75 1.88 -13.14
CA GLU A 101 20.69 3.34 -13.01
C GLU A 101 20.79 3.78 -11.53
N GLN A 102 21.33 4.98 -11.29
CA GLN A 102 21.62 5.56 -9.98
C GLN A 102 20.36 5.88 -9.12
N LEU A 103 19.15 5.68 -9.67
CA LEU A 103 17.85 6.04 -9.06
C LEU A 103 17.31 5.01 -8.07
N MET A 104 17.83 3.78 -8.02
CA MET A 104 17.52 2.83 -6.95
C MET A 104 18.53 2.96 -5.80
N GLN A 105 18.53 4.10 -5.12
CA GLN A 105 19.14 4.17 -3.79
C GLN A 105 18.16 3.56 -2.78
N ILE A 106 18.34 2.26 -2.53
CA ILE A 106 17.93 1.62 -1.29
C ILE A 106 19.07 1.89 -0.30
N THR A 107 19.08 3.07 0.31
CA THR A 107 19.94 3.41 1.46
C THR A 107 19.09 4.07 2.52
#